data_AF-X6N3V1-F1
#
_entry.id   AF-X6N3V1-F1
#
_cell.length_a   1.000
_cell.length_b   1.000
_cell.length_c   1.000
_cell.angle_alpha   90.00
_cell.angle_beta   90.00
_cell.angle_gamma   90.00
#
_symmetry.space_group_name_H-M   'P 1'
#
loop_
_entity.id
_entity.type
_entity.pdbx_description
1 polymer ?
#
loop_
_entity_poly.entity_id
_entity_poly.type
_entity_poly.pdbx_seq_one_letter_code
_entity_poly.pdbx_strand_id
1 'polypeptide(L)'
;EEFGTEIALEHSDVIYFGDFFRDDILDKDTDELIEVAPKIYELVPSLLTAQERVDMFLGKYNNEPKLKSMPLVLFSDAVKHLLRICRVLSMPRGHLLFVGIGGSGRQSLTKLAAYICRHECKQIALKISSKCLFNAEGMAKRSHFLITDSDIINEDFLEYINMVLATGMIAGLFLKEERDMMAAEIRPIAKKELADFDDSHDTLVKFLLSRIRENFHIVLAFSPANPKFAERARKFPALISGCTIDWFLRWPVDALQSVSRKFIEGDPQFEVCHIDNWKKKKITFLLILF
;
A
#
# COMPACT_ATOMS: atom_id res chain seq x y z
N GLU A 1 -24.30 -18.99 -18.84
CA GLU A 1 -24.62 -17.86 -19.74
C GLU A 1 -23.30 -17.23 -20.13
N GLU A 2 -22.85 -17.47 -21.36
CA GLU A 2 -21.72 -16.73 -21.91
C GLU A 2 -22.26 -15.38 -22.37
N PHE A 3 -21.84 -14.30 -21.73
CA PHE A 3 -22.20 -12.95 -22.16
C PHE A 3 -21.62 -12.72 -23.56
N GLY A 4 -22.49 -12.40 -24.52
CA GLY A 4 -22.12 -12.29 -25.94
C GLY A 4 -21.11 -11.18 -26.22
N THR A 5 -20.38 -11.32 -27.32
CA THR A 5 -19.38 -10.35 -27.82
C THR A 5 -19.92 -8.93 -27.99
N GLU A 6 -21.22 -8.77 -28.21
CA GLU A 6 -21.88 -7.46 -28.31
C GLU A 6 -21.92 -6.71 -26.97
N ILE A 7 -22.19 -7.40 -25.85
CA ILE A 7 -22.18 -6.81 -24.51
C ILE A 7 -20.76 -6.42 -24.09
N ALA A 8 -19.76 -7.22 -24.51
CA ALA A 8 -18.35 -6.90 -24.28
C ALA A 8 -17.88 -5.66 -25.08
N LEU A 9 -18.47 -5.40 -26.25
CA LEU A 9 -18.20 -4.22 -27.06
C LEU A 9 -18.95 -2.98 -26.55
N GLU A 10 -20.17 -3.13 -26.03
CA GLU A 10 -20.95 -2.04 -25.41
C GLU A 10 -20.34 -1.54 -24.08
N HIS A 11 -19.47 -2.32 -23.45
CA HIS A 11 -18.71 -1.96 -22.26
C HIS A 11 -17.19 -1.99 -22.51
N SER A 12 -16.76 -1.57 -23.71
CA SER A 12 -15.33 -1.52 -24.07
C SER A 12 -14.50 -0.58 -23.19
N ASP A 13 -15.16 0.38 -22.54
CA ASP A 13 -14.50 1.39 -21.75
C ASP A 13 -14.17 0.86 -20.36
N VAL A 14 -12.87 0.89 -20.02
CA VAL A 14 -12.38 0.45 -18.71
C VAL A 14 -12.96 1.37 -17.63
N ILE A 15 -13.78 0.80 -16.77
CA ILE A 15 -14.40 1.50 -15.65
C ILE A 15 -13.47 1.48 -14.43
N TYR A 16 -13.26 2.63 -13.82
CA TYR A 16 -12.44 2.77 -12.61
C TYR A 16 -13.31 3.08 -11.40
N PHE A 17 -12.94 2.53 -10.25
CA PHE A 17 -13.59 2.81 -8.96
C PHE A 17 -12.53 3.15 -7.91
N GLY A 18 -12.86 4.04 -6.97
CA GLY A 18 -11.99 4.39 -5.86
C GLY A 18 -12.74 5.09 -4.73
N ASP A 19 -12.08 5.26 -3.58
CA ASP A 19 -12.69 5.67 -2.31
C ASP A 19 -12.16 6.98 -1.72
N PHE A 20 -11.41 7.76 -2.50
CA PHE A 20 -10.71 8.97 -2.03
C PHE A 20 -11.05 10.24 -2.81
N PHE A 21 -12.19 10.25 -3.51
CA PHE A 21 -12.62 11.38 -4.34
C PHE A 21 -13.40 12.45 -3.56
N ARG A 22 -13.93 12.12 -2.38
CA ARG A 22 -14.62 13.07 -1.50
C ARG A 22 -13.63 13.86 -0.67
N ASP A 23 -13.92 15.15 -0.50
CA ASP A 23 -13.13 16.07 0.30
C ASP A 23 -13.59 16.14 1.75
N ASP A 24 -12.61 16.32 2.63
CA ASP A 24 -12.85 16.62 4.03
C ASP A 24 -13.50 18.00 4.17
N ILE A 25 -14.38 18.14 5.17
CA ILE A 25 -14.99 19.43 5.46
C ILE A 25 -14.06 20.17 6.41
N LEU A 26 -13.47 21.26 5.90
CA LEU A 26 -12.61 22.16 6.66
C LEU A 26 -13.36 23.43 7.04
N ASP A 27 -13.02 23.99 8.19
CA ASP A 27 -13.45 25.33 8.59
C ASP A 27 -12.83 26.35 7.64
N LYS A 28 -13.67 27.26 7.12
CA LYS A 28 -13.26 28.23 6.10
C LYS A 28 -12.32 29.30 6.67
N ASP A 29 -12.36 29.55 7.98
CA ASP A 29 -11.61 30.63 8.62
C ASP A 29 -10.34 30.11 9.30
N THR A 30 -10.34 28.88 9.80
CA THR A 30 -9.20 28.31 10.54
C THR A 30 -8.45 27.19 9.81
N ASP A 31 -8.98 26.70 8.68
CA ASP A 31 -8.49 25.51 7.95
C ASP A 31 -8.44 24.24 8.82
N GLU A 32 -9.20 24.24 9.93
CA GLU A 32 -9.30 23.11 10.83
C GLU A 32 -10.30 22.07 10.31
N LEU A 33 -9.97 20.79 10.53
CA LEU A 33 -10.81 19.68 10.10
C LEU A 33 -12.09 19.59 10.95
N ILE A 34 -13.24 19.85 10.34
CA ILE A 34 -14.56 19.72 10.97
C ILE A 34 -15.06 18.28 10.84
N GLU A 35 -15.10 17.76 9.61
CA GLU A 35 -15.63 16.43 9.33
C GLU A 35 -14.72 15.66 8.37
N VAL A 36 -14.45 14.41 8.77
CA VAL A 36 -13.68 13.46 7.99
C VAL A 36 -14.57 12.87 6.90
N ALA A 37 -14.21 13.07 5.64
CA ALA A 37 -14.93 12.52 4.50
C ALA A 37 -15.00 10.98 4.59
N PRO A 38 -16.19 10.40 4.38
CA PRO A 38 -16.35 8.96 4.36
C PRO A 38 -15.64 8.37 3.12
N LYS A 39 -14.97 7.23 3.33
CA LYS A 39 -14.32 6.46 2.27
C LYS A 39 -15.35 5.58 1.56
N ILE A 40 -15.98 6.12 0.52
CA ILE A 40 -17.02 5.43 -0.24
C ILE A 40 -16.46 5.00 -1.59
N TYR A 41 -16.48 3.70 -1.85
CA TYR A 41 -15.99 3.14 -3.11
C TYR A 41 -16.98 3.44 -4.24
N GLU A 42 -16.65 4.41 -5.08
CA GLU A 42 -17.55 4.94 -6.11
C GLU A 42 -16.87 5.03 -7.49
N LEU A 43 -17.70 5.21 -8.51
CA LEU A 43 -17.28 5.32 -9.90
C LEU A 43 -16.39 6.55 -10.08
N VAL A 44 -15.24 6.35 -10.72
CA VAL A 44 -14.34 7.44 -11.09
C VAL A 44 -14.73 7.95 -12.49
N PRO A 45 -14.99 9.26 -12.68
CA PRO A 45 -15.41 9.81 -13.96
C PRO A 45 -14.40 9.57 -15.09
N SER A 46 -13.10 9.70 -14.80
CA SER A 46 -12.03 9.46 -15.76
C SER A 46 -10.70 9.16 -15.07
N LEU A 47 -9.77 8.52 -15.78
CA LEU A 47 -8.42 8.29 -15.27
C LEU A 47 -7.66 9.61 -15.03
N LEU A 48 -7.96 10.66 -15.81
CA LEU A 48 -7.37 11.99 -15.62
C LEU A 48 -7.81 12.59 -14.28
N THR A 49 -9.09 12.49 -13.95
CA THR A 49 -9.63 12.92 -12.64
C THR A 49 -8.97 12.16 -11.49
N ALA A 50 -8.74 10.85 -11.64
CA ALA A 50 -7.96 10.09 -10.68
C ALA A 50 -6.52 10.60 -10.56
N GLN A 51 -5.87 10.89 -11.68
CA GLN A 51 -4.50 11.38 -11.70
C GLN A 51 -4.36 12.72 -10.97
N GLU A 52 -5.21 13.71 -11.29
CA GLU A 52 -5.24 15.02 -10.62
C GLU A 52 -5.46 14.88 -9.11
N ARG A 53 -6.40 14.00 -8.72
CA ARG A 53 -6.70 13.72 -7.31
C ARG A 53 -5.48 13.13 -6.60
N VAL A 54 -4.80 12.19 -7.23
CA VAL A 54 -3.60 11.55 -6.66
C VAL A 54 -2.42 12.52 -6.61
N ASP A 55 -2.23 13.36 -7.63
CA ASP A 55 -1.20 14.41 -7.65
C ASP A 55 -1.40 15.40 -6.48
N MET A 56 -2.65 15.80 -6.21
CA MET A 56 -2.99 16.60 -5.04
C MET A 56 -2.59 15.88 -3.74
N PHE A 57 -2.93 14.60 -3.57
CA PHE A 57 -2.52 13.84 -2.37
C PHE A 57 -1.01 13.67 -2.26
N LEU A 58 -0.30 13.49 -3.37
CA LEU A 58 1.16 13.45 -3.40
C LEU A 58 1.77 14.80 -2.97
N GLY A 59 1.17 15.91 -3.41
CA GLY A 59 1.54 17.26 -2.96
C GLY A 59 1.37 17.41 -1.45
N LYS A 60 0.21 17.00 -0.91
CA LYS A 60 -0.04 17.00 0.55
C LYS A 60 0.97 16.12 1.31
N TYR A 61 1.23 14.90 0.81
CA TYR A 61 2.22 13.99 1.39
C TYR A 61 3.62 14.62 1.43
N ASN A 62 4.04 15.28 0.36
CA ASN A 62 5.37 15.87 0.25
C ASN A 62 5.54 17.14 1.09
N ASN A 63 4.45 17.84 1.39
CA ASN A 63 4.43 19.01 2.25
C ASN A 63 4.32 18.67 3.74
N GLU A 64 3.98 17.43 4.09
CA GLU A 64 3.87 16.98 5.48
C GLU A 64 5.28 16.92 6.13
N PRO A 65 5.57 17.73 7.17
CA PRO A 65 6.92 17.88 7.69
C PRO A 65 7.48 16.62 8.35
N LYS A 66 6.60 15.71 8.80
CA LYS A 66 6.97 14.44 9.43
C LYS A 66 7.34 13.36 8.42
N LEU A 67 7.00 13.54 7.15
CA LEU A 67 7.18 12.54 6.10
C LEU A 67 8.35 12.91 5.20
N LYS A 68 9.08 11.89 4.75
CA LYS A 68 10.14 12.07 3.76
C LYS A 68 9.48 12.29 2.39
N SER A 69 9.70 13.46 1.81
CA SER A 69 9.25 13.79 0.45
C SER A 69 9.65 12.72 -0.57
N MET A 70 8.70 12.36 -1.42
CA MET A 70 8.82 11.37 -2.49
C MET A 70 8.59 12.05 -3.84
N PRO A 71 9.63 12.27 -4.66
CA PRO A 71 9.49 12.85 -6.00
C PRO A 71 8.97 11.78 -6.96
N LEU A 72 7.68 11.46 -6.87
CA LEU A 72 7.02 10.50 -7.74
C LEU A 72 6.52 11.17 -9.02
N VAL A 73 6.67 10.44 -10.12
CA VAL A 73 6.02 10.75 -11.39
C VAL A 73 4.82 9.84 -11.54
N LEU A 74 3.63 10.43 -11.49
CA LEU A 74 2.37 9.71 -11.64
C LEU A 74 2.00 9.69 -13.11
N PHE A 75 2.13 8.52 -13.73
CA PHE A 75 1.64 8.22 -15.07
C PHE A 75 0.42 7.28 -14.97
N SER A 76 -0.28 7.09 -16.08
CA SER A 76 -1.57 6.37 -16.12
C SER A 76 -1.53 5.01 -15.40
N ASP A 77 -0.51 4.17 -15.64
CA ASP A 77 -0.43 2.87 -14.97
C ASP A 77 -0.09 2.97 -13.49
N ALA A 78 0.71 3.96 -13.07
CA ALA A 78 0.97 4.20 -11.65
C ALA A 78 -0.33 4.54 -10.90
N VAL A 79 -1.22 5.32 -11.52
CA VAL A 79 -2.55 5.65 -10.97
C VAL A 79 -3.44 4.39 -10.92
N LYS A 80 -3.44 3.56 -11.96
CA LYS A 80 -4.17 2.27 -11.96
C LYS A 80 -3.70 1.34 -10.85
N HIS A 81 -2.38 1.21 -10.66
CA HIS A 81 -1.82 0.46 -9.54
C HIS A 81 -2.28 1.05 -8.21
N LEU A 82 -2.20 2.37 -8.05
CA LEU A 82 -2.62 3.02 -6.81
C LEU A 82 -4.10 2.79 -6.48
N LEU A 83 -5.00 2.87 -7.46
CA LEU A 83 -6.42 2.54 -7.29
C LEU A 83 -6.62 1.11 -6.78
N ARG A 84 -5.88 0.14 -7.34
CA ARG A 84 -5.92 -1.26 -6.90
C ARG A 84 -5.37 -1.43 -5.49
N ILE A 85 -4.27 -0.74 -5.17
CA ILE A 85 -3.67 -0.77 -3.84
C ILE A 85 -4.65 -0.21 -2.82
N CYS A 86 -5.17 1.02 -3.01
CA CYS A 86 -6.15 1.62 -2.11
C CYS A 86 -7.35 0.71 -1.88
N ARG A 87 -7.90 0.12 -2.95
CA ARG A 87 -9.01 -0.85 -2.85
C ARG A 87 -8.66 -2.01 -1.91
N VAL A 88 -7.50 -2.65 -2.07
CA VAL A 88 -7.12 -3.80 -1.24
C VAL A 88 -6.82 -3.36 0.19
N LEU A 89 -6.15 -2.23 0.39
CA LEU A 89 -5.85 -1.70 1.73
C LEU A 89 -7.11 -1.29 2.51
N SER A 90 -8.19 -0.94 1.83
CA SER A 90 -9.49 -0.60 2.44
C SER A 90 -10.33 -1.83 2.80
N MET A 91 -10.04 -3.01 2.20
CA MET A 91 -10.73 -4.27 2.50
C MET A 91 -10.25 -4.90 3.80
N PRO A 92 -11.14 -5.45 4.65
CA PRO A 92 -10.72 -6.20 5.82
C PRO A 92 -9.89 -7.42 5.39
N ARG A 93 -8.76 -7.67 6.07
CA ARG A 93 -7.81 -8.75 5.72
C ARG A 93 -7.24 -8.64 4.30
N GLY A 94 -7.22 -7.43 3.73
CA GLY A 94 -6.58 -7.17 2.45
C GLY A 94 -5.06 -7.16 2.57
N HIS A 95 -4.42 -8.28 2.23
CA HIS A 95 -2.95 -8.36 2.09
C HIS A 95 -2.56 -8.23 0.61
N LEU A 96 -1.38 -7.68 0.34
CA LEU A 96 -0.86 -7.45 -1.01
C LEU A 96 0.46 -8.17 -1.24
N LEU A 97 0.62 -8.74 -2.42
CA LEU A 97 1.89 -9.22 -2.94
C LEU A 97 2.20 -8.51 -4.26
N PHE A 98 3.19 -7.63 -4.22
CA PHE A 98 3.73 -7.01 -5.41
C PHE A 98 4.84 -7.84 -6.02
N VAL A 99 4.68 -8.18 -7.29
CA VAL A 99 5.71 -8.86 -8.06
C VAL A 99 6.21 -7.92 -9.15
N GLY A 100 7.49 -7.57 -9.10
CA GLY A 100 8.09 -6.69 -10.10
C GLY A 100 9.59 -6.49 -9.89
N ILE A 101 10.27 -5.94 -10.88
CA ILE A 101 11.70 -5.63 -10.80
C ILE A 101 11.98 -4.45 -9.86
N GLY A 102 13.23 -4.27 -9.44
CA GLY A 102 13.64 -3.13 -8.64
C GLY A 102 13.38 -1.80 -9.38
N GLY A 103 13.07 -0.74 -8.65
CA GLY A 103 12.82 0.59 -9.24
C GLY A 103 11.42 0.81 -9.81
N SER A 104 10.53 -0.18 -9.80
CA SER A 104 9.16 -0.07 -10.35
C SER A 104 8.19 0.81 -9.55
N GLY A 105 8.63 1.44 -8.45
CA GLY A 105 7.82 2.35 -7.64
C GLY A 105 6.91 1.69 -6.58
N ARG A 106 6.89 0.36 -6.47
CA ARG A 106 6.04 -0.42 -5.53
C ARG A 106 6.00 0.13 -4.10
N GLN A 107 7.18 0.36 -3.52
CA GLN A 107 7.28 0.83 -2.13
C GLN A 107 6.70 2.24 -1.97
N SER A 108 7.01 3.13 -2.90
CA SER A 108 6.56 4.52 -2.83
C SER A 108 5.06 4.66 -3.09
N LEU A 109 4.51 3.87 -4.03
CA LEU A 109 3.05 3.82 -4.26
C LEU A 109 2.31 3.22 -3.05
N THR A 110 2.89 2.25 -2.36
CA THR A 110 2.32 1.72 -1.11
C THR A 110 2.23 2.79 -0.04
N LYS A 111 3.32 3.54 0.17
CA LYS A 111 3.38 4.64 1.15
C LYS A 111 2.36 5.72 0.83
N LEU A 112 2.23 6.08 -0.45
CA LEU A 112 1.23 7.04 -0.91
C LEU A 112 -0.20 6.51 -0.73
N ALA A 113 -0.47 5.25 -1.08
CA ALA A 113 -1.79 4.63 -0.91
C ALA A 113 -2.20 4.57 0.56
N ALA A 114 -1.27 4.18 1.45
CA ALA A 114 -1.51 4.19 2.89
C ALA A 114 -1.86 5.59 3.40
N TYR A 115 -1.14 6.62 2.93
CA TYR A 115 -1.45 8.01 3.26
C TYR A 115 -2.85 8.42 2.77
N ILE A 116 -3.22 8.06 1.54
CA ILE A 116 -4.56 8.32 0.97
C ILE A 116 -5.65 7.62 1.80
N CYS A 117 -5.42 6.37 2.20
CA CYS A 117 -6.33 5.61 3.06
C CYS A 117 -6.37 6.11 4.51
N ARG A 118 -5.47 7.02 4.92
CA ARG A 118 -5.26 7.46 6.32
C ARG A 118 -4.82 6.32 7.25
N HIS A 119 -4.10 5.36 6.70
CA HIS A 119 -3.56 4.22 7.43
C HIS A 119 -2.08 4.45 7.70
N GLU A 120 -1.56 3.84 8.76
CA GLU A 120 -0.13 3.92 9.06
C GLU A 120 0.65 2.95 8.17
N CYS A 121 1.76 3.41 7.55
CA CYS A 121 2.63 2.55 6.75
C CYS A 121 3.98 2.40 7.44
N LYS A 122 4.34 1.16 7.80
CA LYS A 122 5.62 0.84 8.42
C LYS A 122 6.43 -0.07 7.54
N GLN A 123 7.68 0.30 7.33
CA GLN A 123 8.65 -0.61 6.74
C GLN A 123 9.34 -1.34 7.89
N ILE A 124 9.22 -2.66 7.91
CA ILE A 124 9.84 -3.46 8.98
C ILE A 124 11.34 -3.52 8.69
N ALA A 125 12.12 -2.78 9.47
CA ALA A 125 13.52 -3.09 9.64
C ALA A 125 13.63 -4.19 10.73
N LEU A 126 14.35 -5.27 10.45
CA LEU A 126 14.55 -6.49 11.25
C LEU A 126 14.87 -6.34 12.76
N LYS A 127 14.99 -5.12 13.27
CA LYS A 127 15.16 -4.84 14.70
C LYS A 127 13.84 -4.82 15.48
N ILE A 128 12.68 -4.79 14.80
CA ILE A 128 11.38 -4.74 15.47
C ILE A 128 10.95 -6.17 15.77
N SER A 129 10.84 -6.49 17.06
CA SER A 129 10.29 -7.78 17.50
C SER A 129 8.90 -7.99 16.87
N SER A 130 8.60 -9.18 16.38
CA SER A 130 7.29 -9.52 15.81
C SER A 130 6.15 -9.11 16.74
N LYS A 131 6.35 -9.17 18.07
CA LYS A 131 5.42 -8.71 19.10
C LYS A 131 5.03 -7.23 19.00
N CYS A 132 5.98 -6.35 18.70
CA CYS A 132 5.68 -4.91 18.56
C CYS A 132 4.73 -4.61 17.41
N LEU A 133 4.69 -5.48 16.38
CA LEU A 133 3.82 -5.32 15.22
C LEU A 133 2.34 -5.58 15.57
N PHE A 134 2.09 -6.41 16.58
CA PHE A 134 0.73 -6.87 16.94
C PHE A 134 0.16 -6.19 18.20
N ASN A 135 0.98 -5.60 19.07
CA ASN A 135 0.57 -5.21 20.44
C ASN A 135 -0.28 -3.93 20.56
N ALA A 136 0.14 -2.79 20.03
CA ALA A 136 -0.53 -1.51 20.33
C ALA A 136 -1.29 -0.90 19.15
N GLU A 137 -0.83 -1.19 17.92
CA GLU A 137 -1.26 -0.44 16.74
C GLU A 137 -2.44 -1.09 16.05
N GLY A 138 -2.42 -2.43 15.91
CA GLY A 138 -3.53 -3.20 15.35
C GLY A 138 -4.83 -3.11 16.16
N MET A 139 -4.78 -2.57 17.39
CA MET A 139 -5.95 -2.35 18.23
C MET A 139 -6.65 -1.02 17.92
N ALA A 140 -5.90 0.02 17.56
CA ALA A 140 -6.41 1.38 17.46
C ALA A 140 -6.58 1.88 16.02
N LYS A 141 -5.65 1.53 15.11
CA LYS A 141 -5.64 2.06 13.74
C LYS A 141 -5.28 0.96 12.74
N ARG A 142 -5.75 1.13 11.50
CA ARG A 142 -5.34 0.28 10.38
C ARG A 142 -3.89 0.59 10.02
N SER A 143 -3.06 -0.45 9.97
CA SER A 143 -1.62 -0.36 9.74
C SER A 143 -1.17 -1.37 8.69
N HIS A 144 -0.27 -0.91 7.82
CA HIS A 144 0.28 -1.67 6.70
C HIS A 144 1.77 -1.89 6.91
N PHE A 145 2.18 -3.15 6.85
CA PHE A 145 3.56 -3.54 7.00
C PHE A 145 4.17 -3.88 5.64
N LEU A 146 5.04 -2.98 5.18
CA LEU A 146 5.79 -3.15 3.94
C LEU A 146 7.06 -3.97 4.21
N ILE A 147 7.16 -5.12 3.54
CA ILE A 147 8.27 -6.06 3.66
C ILE A 147 8.83 -6.31 2.27
N THR A 148 10.12 -6.05 2.10
CA THR A 148 10.82 -6.24 0.83
C THR A 148 11.67 -7.50 0.87
N ASP A 149 12.10 -7.99 -0.29
CA ASP A 149 13.04 -9.13 -0.36
C ASP A 149 14.30 -8.92 0.49
N SER A 150 14.80 -7.67 0.56
CA SER A 150 15.99 -7.31 1.31
C SER A 150 15.78 -7.37 2.83
N ASP A 151 14.54 -7.27 3.29
CA ASP A 151 14.19 -7.36 4.71
C ASP A 151 14.07 -8.82 5.19
N ILE A 152 14.10 -9.80 4.27
CA ILE A 152 14.01 -11.23 4.59
C ILE A 152 15.42 -11.83 4.62
N ILE A 153 16.07 -11.73 5.78
CA ILE A 153 17.38 -12.36 6.02
C ILE A 153 17.21 -13.85 6.36
N ASN A 154 16.29 -14.16 7.29
CA ASN A 154 16.02 -15.53 7.72
C ASN A 154 14.66 -16.01 7.15
N GLU A 155 14.64 -17.23 6.61
CA GLU A 155 13.43 -17.87 6.08
C GLU A 155 12.41 -18.20 7.19
N ASP A 156 12.85 -18.35 8.44
CA ASP A 156 11.94 -18.55 9.59
C ASP A 156 10.97 -17.37 9.75
N PHE A 157 11.37 -16.17 9.30
CA PHE A 157 10.49 -15.00 9.30
C PHE A 157 9.30 -15.18 8.35
N LEU A 158 9.50 -15.86 7.21
CA LEU A 158 8.42 -16.13 6.27
C LEU A 158 7.43 -17.17 6.79
N GLU A 159 7.85 -18.05 7.71
CA GLU A 159 6.94 -18.98 8.37
C GLU A 159 5.91 -18.21 9.22
N TYR A 160 6.37 -17.22 9.99
CA TYR A 160 5.47 -16.33 10.73
C TYR A 160 4.51 -15.57 9.82
N ILE A 161 5.00 -14.99 8.71
CA ILE A 161 4.15 -14.31 7.74
C ILE A 161 3.13 -15.28 7.15
N ASN A 162 3.53 -16.50 6.79
CA ASN A 162 2.65 -17.52 6.26
C ASN A 162 1.55 -17.90 7.27
N MET A 163 1.87 -18.01 8.56
CA MET A 163 0.86 -18.22 9.62
C MET A 163 -0.12 -17.06 9.73
N VAL A 164 0.35 -15.82 9.62
CA VAL A 164 -0.51 -14.62 9.65
C VAL A 164 -1.40 -14.56 8.41
N LEU A 165 -0.88 -14.84 7.22
CA LEU A 165 -1.68 -14.84 6.01
C LEU A 165 -2.70 -15.99 5.97
N ALA A 166 -2.35 -17.15 6.53
CA ALA A 166 -3.23 -18.32 6.55
C ALA A 166 -4.30 -18.24 7.65
N THR A 167 -3.90 -17.85 8.86
CA THR A 167 -4.75 -17.93 10.06
C THR A 167 -4.99 -16.58 10.73
N GLY A 168 -4.35 -15.51 10.27
CA GLY A 168 -4.46 -14.18 10.87
C GLY A 168 -3.71 -14.00 12.19
N MET A 169 -3.06 -15.03 12.74
CA MET A 169 -2.36 -15.00 14.03
C MET A 169 -1.19 -15.96 14.07
N ILE A 170 -0.26 -15.75 14.99
CA ILE A 170 0.85 -16.68 15.29
C ILE A 170 0.57 -17.31 16.65
N ALA A 171 0.53 -18.65 16.71
CA ALA A 171 0.33 -19.36 17.96
C ALA A 171 1.50 -19.13 18.92
N GLY A 172 1.23 -18.84 20.19
CA GLY A 172 2.26 -18.59 21.20
C GLY A 172 3.02 -17.26 21.03
N LEU A 173 2.58 -16.37 20.13
CA LEU A 173 3.20 -15.06 19.94
C LEU A 173 3.17 -14.22 21.23
N PHE A 174 2.06 -14.30 21.95
CA PHE A 174 1.83 -13.58 23.19
C PHE A 174 1.75 -14.53 24.37
N LEU A 175 2.44 -14.16 25.44
CA LEU A 175 2.30 -14.81 26.74
C LEU A 175 0.87 -14.61 27.27
N LYS A 176 0.49 -15.40 28.27
CA LYS A 176 -0.84 -15.28 28.87
C LYS A 176 -1.01 -13.90 29.51
N GLU A 177 -0.01 -13.41 30.23
CA GLU A 177 -0.06 -12.09 30.87
C GLU A 177 -0.21 -10.95 29.84
N GLU A 178 0.52 -11.03 28.72
CA GLU A 178 0.44 -10.04 27.63
C GLU A 178 -0.96 -10.00 27.00
N ARG A 179 -1.60 -11.17 26.82
CA ARG A 179 -2.99 -11.26 26.30
C ARG A 179 -4.00 -10.68 27.28
N ASP A 180 -3.84 -10.96 28.56
CA ASP A 180 -4.74 -10.45 29.60
C ASP A 180 -4.64 -8.92 29.70
N MET A 181 -3.43 -8.36 29.57
CA MET A 181 -3.21 -6.91 29.49
C MET A 181 -3.90 -6.29 28.27
N MET A 182 -3.69 -6.84 27.07
CA MET A 182 -4.35 -6.33 25.85
C MET A 182 -5.88 -6.45 25.91
N ALA A 183 -6.39 -7.54 26.50
CA ALA A 183 -7.83 -7.72 26.70
C ALA A 183 -8.41 -6.66 27.66
N ALA A 184 -7.66 -6.25 28.67
CA ALA A 184 -8.06 -5.15 29.56
C ALA A 184 -8.07 -3.80 28.83
N GLU A 185 -7.09 -3.54 27.94
CA GLU A 185 -7.00 -2.30 27.15
C GLU A 185 -8.11 -2.19 26.09
N ILE A 186 -8.51 -3.30 25.46
CA ILE A 186 -9.57 -3.28 24.43
C ILE A 186 -10.99 -3.21 25.01
N ARG A 187 -11.19 -3.64 26.27
CA ARG A 187 -12.49 -3.67 26.95
C ARG A 187 -13.34 -2.40 26.79
N PRO A 188 -12.84 -1.16 26.99
CA PRO A 188 -13.64 0.04 26.80
C PRO A 188 -14.12 0.23 25.35
N ILE A 189 -13.31 -0.15 24.37
CA ILE A 189 -13.66 -0.09 22.94
C ILE A 189 -14.72 -1.15 22.63
N ALA A 190 -14.50 -2.38 23.11
CA ALA A 190 -15.43 -3.50 22.96
C ALA A 190 -16.82 -3.15 23.51
N LYS A 191 -16.90 -2.56 24.70
CA LYS A 191 -18.16 -2.14 25.33
C LYS A 191 -18.91 -1.06 24.53
N LYS A 192 -18.20 -0.24 23.74
CA LYS A 192 -18.78 0.83 22.93
C LYS A 192 -19.25 0.32 21.56
N GLU A 193 -18.52 -0.62 20.97
CA GLU A 193 -18.77 -1.11 19.60
C GLU A 193 -19.68 -2.35 19.55
N LEU A 194 -19.67 -3.19 20.60
CA LEU A 194 -20.56 -4.37 20.70
C LEU A 194 -21.88 -3.97 21.37
N ALA A 195 -22.99 -4.16 20.66
CA ALA A 195 -24.33 -3.92 21.19
C ALA A 195 -24.68 -4.88 22.36
N ASP A 196 -24.32 -6.16 22.23
CA ASP A 196 -24.54 -7.21 23.24
C ASP A 196 -23.21 -7.61 23.89
N PHE A 197 -22.59 -6.66 24.59
CA PHE A 197 -21.30 -6.90 25.23
C PHE A 197 -21.45 -7.81 26.47
N ASP A 198 -21.00 -9.07 26.34
CA ASP A 198 -20.74 -9.95 27.48
C ASP A 198 -19.31 -9.76 27.97
N ASP A 199 -19.15 -9.49 29.27
CA ASP A 199 -17.87 -9.17 29.90
C ASP A 199 -17.05 -10.44 30.26
N SER A 200 -17.17 -11.46 29.41
CA SER A 200 -16.39 -12.69 29.48
C SER A 200 -15.01 -12.48 28.85
N HIS A 201 -14.01 -13.07 29.49
CA HIS A 201 -12.63 -13.05 28.98
C HIS A 201 -12.52 -13.63 27.56
N ASP A 202 -13.29 -14.68 27.25
CA ASP A 202 -13.29 -15.30 25.91
C ASP A 202 -13.85 -14.35 24.84
N THR A 203 -14.91 -13.60 25.16
CA THR A 203 -15.49 -12.59 24.26
C THR A 203 -14.50 -11.47 23.96
N LEU A 204 -13.80 -10.98 24.99
CA LEU A 204 -12.77 -9.93 24.83
C LEU A 204 -11.59 -10.41 23.98
N VAL A 205 -11.09 -11.61 24.22
CA VAL A 205 -10.00 -12.19 23.42
C VAL A 205 -10.44 -12.38 21.97
N LYS A 206 -11.65 -12.90 21.71
CA LYS A 206 -12.18 -13.03 20.35
C LYS A 206 -12.30 -11.68 19.64
N PHE A 207 -12.81 -10.66 20.34
CA PHE A 207 -12.92 -9.30 19.81
C PHE A 207 -11.54 -8.72 19.46
N LEU A 208 -10.59 -8.83 20.38
CA LEU A 208 -9.19 -8.41 20.17
C LEU A 208 -8.60 -9.06 18.92
N LEU A 209 -8.75 -10.38 18.78
CA LEU A 209 -8.22 -11.13 17.64
C LEU A 209 -8.88 -10.72 16.31
N SER A 210 -10.20 -10.46 16.30
CA SER A 210 -10.87 -9.95 15.09
C SER A 210 -10.34 -8.58 14.71
N ARG A 211 -10.19 -7.69 15.70
CA ARG A 211 -9.71 -6.32 15.50
C ARG A 211 -8.30 -6.28 14.94
N ILE A 212 -7.39 -7.07 15.53
CA ILE A 212 -6.02 -7.21 15.04
C ILE A 212 -6.03 -7.70 13.60
N ARG A 213 -6.81 -8.74 13.27
CA ARG A 213 -6.90 -9.29 11.91
C ARG A 213 -7.47 -8.31 10.89
N GLU A 214 -8.38 -7.44 11.29
CA GLU A 214 -9.01 -6.46 10.41
C GLU A 214 -8.13 -5.23 10.17
N ASN A 215 -7.29 -4.87 11.14
CA ASN A 215 -6.43 -3.69 11.09
C ASN A 215 -5.00 -3.98 10.63
N PHE A 216 -4.56 -5.24 10.70
CA PHE A 216 -3.21 -5.65 10.36
C PHE A 216 -3.13 -6.13 8.91
N HIS A 217 -2.48 -5.34 8.07
CA HIS A 217 -2.28 -5.66 6.66
C HIS A 217 -0.80 -5.85 6.35
N ILE A 218 -0.52 -6.79 5.47
CA ILE A 218 0.85 -7.11 5.04
C ILE A 218 0.95 -6.78 3.57
N VAL A 219 2.04 -6.10 3.22
CA VAL A 219 2.38 -5.74 1.85
C VAL A 219 3.77 -6.29 1.56
N LEU A 220 3.81 -7.34 0.75
CA LEU A 220 5.04 -8.01 0.32
C LEU A 220 5.49 -7.44 -1.02
N ALA A 221 6.77 -7.07 -1.15
CA ALA A 221 7.34 -6.56 -2.39
C ALA A 221 8.50 -7.45 -2.85
N PHE A 222 8.20 -8.43 -3.72
CA PHE A 222 9.15 -9.44 -4.19
C PHE A 222 9.54 -9.26 -5.65
N SER A 223 10.79 -9.57 -5.95
CA SER A 223 11.35 -9.52 -7.30
C SER A 223 11.25 -10.88 -7.96
N PRO A 224 10.62 -10.99 -9.15
CA PRO A 224 10.60 -12.25 -9.89
C PRO A 224 11.99 -12.66 -10.39
N ALA A 225 12.95 -11.71 -10.44
CA ALA A 225 14.34 -11.99 -10.78
C ALA A 225 15.12 -12.66 -9.63
N ASN A 226 14.57 -12.68 -8.41
CA ASN A 226 15.19 -13.37 -7.29
C ASN A 226 14.90 -14.88 -7.40
N PRO A 227 15.91 -15.76 -7.54
CA PRO A 227 15.69 -17.20 -7.68
C PRO A 227 14.96 -17.81 -6.49
N LYS A 228 15.07 -17.21 -5.29
CA LYS A 228 14.37 -17.66 -4.09
C LYS A 228 12.86 -17.41 -4.15
N PHE A 229 12.36 -16.53 -5.02
CA PHE A 229 10.93 -16.20 -5.10
C PHE A 229 10.08 -17.44 -5.39
N ALA A 230 10.45 -18.23 -6.41
CA ALA A 230 9.71 -19.44 -6.79
C ALA A 230 9.82 -20.56 -5.75
N GLU A 231 10.92 -20.61 -4.99
CA GLU A 231 11.08 -21.54 -3.87
C GLU A 231 10.18 -21.14 -2.69
N ARG A 232 10.21 -19.86 -2.29
CA ARG A 232 9.38 -19.31 -1.23
C ARG A 232 7.89 -19.46 -1.52
N ALA A 233 7.46 -19.19 -2.76
CA ALA A 233 6.07 -19.37 -3.17
C ALA A 233 5.59 -20.83 -3.05
N ARG A 234 6.47 -21.81 -3.26
CA ARG A 234 6.15 -23.24 -3.07
C ARG A 234 6.18 -23.66 -1.61
N LYS A 235 7.17 -23.17 -0.84
CA LYS A 235 7.33 -23.50 0.58
C LYS A 235 6.24 -22.86 1.45
N PHE A 236 5.78 -21.66 1.09
CA PHE A 236 4.83 -20.86 1.85
C PHE A 236 3.63 -20.48 0.99
N PRO A 237 2.66 -21.39 0.79
CA PRO A 237 1.54 -21.19 -0.13
C PRO A 237 0.63 -20.02 0.26
N ALA A 238 0.57 -19.64 1.54
CA ALA A 238 -0.25 -18.51 2.00
C ALA A 238 0.25 -17.16 1.48
N LEU A 239 1.51 -17.07 1.03
CA LEU A 239 2.03 -15.87 0.36
C LEU A 239 1.26 -15.58 -0.94
N ILE A 240 0.80 -16.62 -1.62
CA ILE A 240 0.07 -16.53 -2.90
C ILE A 240 -1.43 -16.54 -2.65
N SER A 241 -1.95 -17.43 -1.79
CA SER A 241 -3.39 -17.55 -1.57
C SER A 241 -3.97 -16.50 -0.62
N GLY A 242 -3.16 -15.98 0.32
CA GLY A 242 -3.59 -15.00 1.32
C GLY A 242 -3.43 -13.54 0.88
N CYS A 243 -2.81 -13.30 -0.28
CA CYS A 243 -2.54 -11.96 -0.79
C CYS A 243 -3.21 -11.74 -2.14
N THR A 244 -3.67 -10.51 -2.37
CA THR A 244 -3.99 -10.05 -3.73
C THR A 244 -2.68 -9.74 -4.45
N ILE A 245 -2.48 -10.37 -5.61
CA ILE A 245 -1.25 -10.22 -6.39
C ILE A 245 -1.39 -9.04 -7.35
N ASP A 246 -0.42 -8.14 -7.32
CA ASP A 246 -0.31 -7.06 -8.28
C ASP A 246 1.06 -7.09 -9.00
N TRP A 247 0.99 -7.20 -10.32
CA TRP A 247 2.12 -7.37 -11.21
C TRP A 247 2.59 -6.03 -11.74
N PHE A 248 3.78 -5.62 -11.30
CA PHE A 248 4.48 -4.45 -11.80
C PHE A 248 5.31 -4.86 -13.01
N LEU A 249 4.69 -4.78 -14.18
CA LEU A 249 5.31 -5.06 -15.46
C LEU A 249 6.31 -3.97 -15.84
N ARG A 250 7.06 -4.20 -16.93
CA ARG A 250 7.94 -3.18 -17.51
C ARG A 250 7.12 -1.95 -17.89
N TRP A 251 7.71 -0.77 -17.69
CA TRP A 251 7.03 0.48 -18.03
C TRP A 251 6.75 0.56 -19.54
N PRO A 252 5.54 0.96 -19.93
CA PRO A 252 5.27 1.23 -21.33
C PRO A 252 6.08 2.44 -21.81
N VAL A 253 6.20 2.58 -23.14
CA VAL A 253 6.91 3.70 -23.77
C VAL A 253 6.37 5.04 -23.29
N ASP A 254 5.05 5.16 -23.14
CA ASP A 254 4.40 6.40 -22.70
C ASP A 254 4.81 6.81 -21.28
N ALA A 255 4.99 5.83 -20.38
CA ALA A 255 5.48 6.07 -19.02
C ALA A 255 6.93 6.55 -19.04
N LEU A 256 7.78 5.93 -19.86
CA LEU A 256 9.16 6.35 -20.04
C LEU A 256 9.26 7.78 -20.60
N GLN A 257 8.42 8.12 -21.59
CA GLN A 257 8.35 9.46 -22.15
C GLN A 257 7.87 10.50 -21.13
N SER A 258 6.83 10.18 -20.36
CA SER A 258 6.29 11.07 -19.31
C SER A 258 7.33 11.37 -18.23
N VAL A 259 8.02 10.34 -17.74
CA VAL A 259 9.11 10.48 -16.77
C VAL A 259 10.24 11.30 -17.36
N SER A 260 10.71 10.95 -18.56
CA SER A 260 11.80 11.68 -19.23
C SER A 260 11.48 13.16 -19.41
N ARG A 261 10.26 13.49 -19.86
CA ARG A 261 9.81 14.88 -20.04
C ARG A 261 9.86 15.66 -18.73
N LYS A 262 9.33 15.09 -17.64
CA LYS A 262 9.32 15.74 -16.33
C LYS A 262 10.73 15.97 -15.77
N PHE A 263 11.66 15.05 -16.01
CA PHE A 263 13.07 15.23 -15.63
C PHE A 263 13.77 16.31 -16.47
N ILE A 264 13.49 16.37 -17.79
CA ILE A 264 14.08 17.37 -18.70
C ILE A 264 13.54 18.77 -18.39
N GLU A 265 12.23 18.92 -18.21
CA GLU A 265 11.60 20.21 -17.88
C GLU A 265 12.02 20.71 -16.49
N GLY A 266 12.33 19.80 -15.56
CA GLY A 266 12.75 20.12 -14.20
C GLY A 266 14.23 20.53 -14.05
N ASP A 267 15.07 20.32 -15.07
CA ASP A 267 16.49 20.68 -15.04
C ASP A 267 16.77 21.88 -15.96
N PRO A 268 16.93 23.10 -15.41
CA PRO A 268 17.22 24.29 -16.19
C PRO A 268 18.60 24.28 -16.87
N GLN A 269 19.47 23.31 -16.55
CA GLN A 269 20.77 23.12 -17.17
C GLN A 269 20.78 22.01 -18.23
N PHE A 270 19.63 21.37 -18.48
CA PHE A 270 19.53 20.32 -19.48
C PHE A 270 19.60 20.92 -20.89
N GLU A 271 20.79 20.86 -21.49
CA GLU A 271 21.00 21.21 -22.90
C GLU A 271 21.08 19.94 -23.76
N VAL A 272 20.23 19.88 -24.80
CA VAL A 272 20.34 18.86 -25.85
C VAL A 272 21.59 19.14 -26.67
N CYS A 273 22.68 18.43 -26.37
CA CYS A 273 23.91 18.53 -27.14
C CYS A 273 23.85 17.59 -28.35
N HIS A 274 24.00 18.13 -29.56
CA HIS A 274 24.28 17.32 -30.74
C HIS A 274 25.61 16.57 -30.56
N ILE A 275 25.65 15.33 -31.08
CA ILE A 275 26.69 14.31 -30.87
C ILE A 275 28.11 14.85 -31.12
N ASP A 276 28.30 15.90 -31.91
CA ASP A 276 29.64 16.40 -32.26
C ASP A 276 30.38 17.14 -31.13
N ASN A 277 29.72 17.52 -30.03
CA ASN A 277 30.31 18.33 -28.95
C ASN A 277 30.38 17.65 -27.56
N TRP A 278 30.18 16.33 -27.49
CA TRP A 278 30.01 15.59 -26.22
C TRP A 278 31.20 15.64 -25.24
N LYS A 279 32.42 15.91 -25.71
CA LYS A 279 33.63 15.87 -24.87
C LYS A 279 33.82 17.10 -23.97
N LYS A 280 33.03 18.17 -24.12
CA LYS A 280 33.29 19.46 -23.45
C LYS A 280 32.35 19.83 -22.30
N LYS A 281 31.27 19.09 -22.06
CA LYS A 281 30.32 19.39 -20.97
C LYS A 281 30.11 18.19 -20.06
N LYS A 282 30.11 18.42 -18.73
CA LYS A 282 29.61 17.46 -17.74
C LYS A 282 28.10 17.35 -17.95
N ILE A 283 27.68 16.43 -18.81
CA ILE A 283 26.27 16.14 -19.05
C ILE A 283 25.85 15.03 -18.09
N THR A 284 24.80 15.27 -17.31
CA THR A 284 24.09 14.23 -16.57
C THR A 284 23.45 13.31 -17.61
N PHE A 285 24.08 12.17 -17.88
CA PHE A 285 23.49 11.17 -18.76
C PHE A 285 22.24 10.59 -18.08
N LEU A 286 21.05 10.90 -18.60
CA LEU A 286 19.93 9.99 -18.48
C LEU A 286 20.21 8.82 -19.44
N LEU A 287 21.04 7.88 -18.98
CA LEU A 287 21.08 6.55 -19.58
C LEU A 287 19.72 5.92 -19.27
N ILE A 288 18.76 6.14 -20.15
CA ILE A 288 17.56 5.32 -20.25
C ILE A 288 18.06 3.96 -20.77
N LEU A 289 18.67 3.19 -19.87
CA LEU A 289 19.03 1.81 -20.13
C LEU A 289 17.73 1.01 -20.19
N PHE A 290 17.46 0.50 -21.39
CA PHE A 290 16.49 -0.54 -21.68
C PHE A 290 16.67 -1.77 -20.78
#